data_AF-A0A6N6T2T6-F1
#
_entry.id   AF-A0A6N6T2T6-F1
#
_cell.length_a   1.000
_cell.length_b   1.000
_cell.length_c   1.000
_cell.angle_alpha   90.00
_cell.angle_beta   90.00
_cell.angle_gamma   90.00
#
_symmetry.space_group_name_H-M   'P 1'
#
loop_
_entity.id
_entity.type
_entity.pdbx_description
1 polymer ?
#
loop_
_entity_poly.entity_id
_entity_poly.type
_entity_poly.pdbx_seq_one_letter_code
_entity_poly.pdbx_strand_id
1 'polypeptide(L)'
;MTIEDVVSRIEKLNSGLATFWAASNGWAPVEAAGLLTKSRLDWQASLSKTLRLWLREPSTALSDGELILAWSNLGSLLEGTLKLLLSVFYMDYKADLDVLKKANAFDHKKQKAFSPDGLTLQPLKIFVKEHDLIGADGNALVDLVQERRNTIHAFKDKPLGDGAELQLAMRGYLVLLRRVNERLPYPDNVYAPREI
;
A
#
# COMPACT_ATOMS: atom_id res chain seq x y z
N MET A 1 -6.56 -21.67 -0.57
CA MET A 1 -6.67 -20.54 -1.51
C MET A 1 -5.39 -20.50 -2.33
N THR A 2 -5.48 -20.69 -3.64
CA THR A 2 -4.30 -20.70 -4.52
C THR A 2 -3.68 -19.30 -4.60
N ILE A 3 -2.50 -19.15 -5.20
CA ILE A 3 -1.90 -17.82 -5.35
C ILE A 3 -2.66 -17.00 -6.41
N GLU A 4 -3.21 -17.64 -7.43
CA GLU A 4 -4.07 -17.05 -8.45
C GLU A 4 -5.35 -16.47 -7.82
N ASP A 5 -5.96 -17.20 -6.89
CA ASP A 5 -7.12 -16.72 -6.12
C ASP A 5 -6.75 -15.48 -5.30
N VAL A 6 -5.58 -15.47 -4.67
CA VAL A 6 -5.08 -14.34 -3.88
C VAL A 6 -4.93 -13.10 -4.77
N VAL A 7 -4.25 -13.23 -5.91
CA VAL A 7 -4.05 -12.14 -6.85
C VAL A 7 -5.39 -11.63 -7.41
N SER A 8 -6.31 -12.52 -7.76
CA SER A 8 -7.65 -12.15 -8.22
C SER A 8 -8.42 -11.32 -7.19
N ARG A 9 -8.30 -11.67 -5.90
CA ARG A 9 -8.94 -10.93 -4.80
C ARG A 9 -8.28 -9.57 -4.56
N ILE A 10 -6.95 -9.49 -4.64
CA ILE A 10 -6.20 -8.22 -4.59
C ILE A 10 -6.66 -7.28 -5.71
N GLU A 11 -6.82 -7.79 -6.93
CA GLU A 11 -7.28 -7.03 -8.08
C GLU A 11 -8.69 -6.47 -7.88
N LYS A 12 -9.62 -7.32 -7.42
CA LYS A 12 -11.01 -6.93 -7.12
C LYS A 12 -11.06 -5.83 -6.06
N LEU A 13 -10.35 -5.99 -4.94
CA LEU A 13 -10.32 -4.99 -3.87
C LEU A 13 -9.71 -3.67 -4.34
N ASN A 14 -8.54 -3.68 -4.99
CA ASN A 14 -7.93 -2.43 -5.46
C ASN A 14 -8.82 -1.74 -6.50
N SER A 15 -9.49 -2.49 -7.38
CA SER A 15 -10.42 -1.92 -8.36
C SER A 15 -11.66 -1.31 -7.71
N GLY A 16 -12.23 -1.97 -6.69
CA GLY A 16 -13.35 -1.44 -5.93
C GLY A 16 -12.98 -0.21 -5.10
N LEU A 17 -11.82 -0.24 -4.44
CA LEU A 17 -11.26 0.92 -3.71
C LEU A 17 -11.06 2.10 -4.66
N ALA A 18 -10.46 1.87 -5.83
CA ALA A 18 -10.27 2.92 -6.83
C ALA A 18 -11.60 3.51 -7.30
N THR A 19 -12.57 2.66 -7.64
CA THR A 19 -13.91 3.10 -8.07
C THR A 19 -14.60 3.96 -7.02
N PHE A 20 -14.60 3.52 -5.76
CA PHE A 20 -15.30 4.24 -4.69
C PHE A 20 -14.59 5.54 -4.32
N TRP A 21 -13.29 5.49 -4.03
CA TRP A 21 -12.57 6.63 -3.47
C TRP A 21 -12.21 7.70 -4.50
N ALA A 22 -12.16 7.37 -5.80
CA ALA A 22 -12.04 8.37 -6.86
C ALA A 22 -13.25 9.32 -6.92
N ALA A 23 -14.42 8.85 -6.48
CA ALA A 23 -15.68 9.60 -6.41
C ALA A 23 -16.08 9.98 -4.98
N SER A 24 -15.11 10.24 -4.11
CA SER A 24 -15.32 10.48 -2.66
C SER A 24 -15.97 11.84 -2.28
N ASN A 25 -16.30 12.68 -3.27
CA ASN A 25 -17.00 13.94 -3.02
C ASN A 25 -18.37 13.70 -2.38
N GLY A 26 -18.64 14.38 -1.27
CA GLY A 26 -19.87 14.18 -0.47
C GLY A 26 -19.76 13.09 0.60
N TRP A 27 -18.69 12.28 0.58
CA TRP A 27 -18.44 11.22 1.57
C TRP A 27 -17.26 11.53 2.48
N ALA A 28 -16.19 12.12 1.92
CA ALA A 28 -15.02 12.55 2.67
C ALA A 28 -15.03 14.08 2.88
N PRO A 29 -14.38 14.59 3.95
CA PRO A 29 -14.12 16.02 4.09
C PRO A 29 -13.47 16.60 2.82
N VAL A 30 -13.79 17.85 2.47
CA VAL A 30 -13.39 18.47 1.19
C VAL A 30 -11.89 18.34 0.90
N GLU A 31 -11.03 18.50 1.91
CA GLU A 31 -9.58 18.34 1.75
C GLU A 31 -9.18 16.90 1.42
N ALA A 32 -9.76 15.92 2.09
CA ALA A 32 -9.51 14.49 1.84
C ALA A 32 -10.03 14.07 0.46
N ALA A 33 -11.26 14.48 0.09
CA ALA A 33 -11.83 14.24 -1.23
C ALA A 33 -10.94 14.84 -2.34
N GLY A 34 -10.48 16.08 -2.14
CA GLY A 34 -9.57 16.75 -3.08
C GLY A 34 -8.22 16.06 -3.26
N LEU A 35 -7.71 15.36 -2.24
CA LEU A 35 -6.51 14.52 -2.34
C LEU A 35 -6.80 13.22 -3.09
N LEU A 36 -7.90 12.54 -2.73
CA LEU A 36 -8.27 11.25 -3.30
C LEU A 36 -8.63 11.34 -4.79
N THR A 37 -9.32 12.40 -5.21
CA THR A 37 -9.61 12.65 -6.64
C THR A 37 -8.35 12.88 -7.47
N LYS A 38 -7.28 13.42 -6.86
CA LYS A 38 -5.98 13.62 -7.55
C LYS A 38 -5.08 12.38 -7.49
N SER A 39 -5.34 11.49 -6.53
CA SER A 39 -4.55 10.27 -6.32
C SER A 39 -4.75 9.32 -7.50
N ARG A 40 -3.66 8.71 -7.98
CA ARG A 40 -3.70 7.74 -9.09
C ARG A 40 -4.15 6.36 -8.63
N LEU A 41 -5.35 6.28 -8.06
CA LEU A 41 -5.96 5.01 -7.65
C LEU A 41 -6.23 4.08 -8.85
N ASP A 42 -6.37 4.64 -10.05
CA ASP A 42 -6.38 3.90 -11.31
C ASP A 42 -5.07 3.13 -11.55
N TRP A 43 -3.92 3.73 -11.23
CA TRP A 43 -2.62 3.06 -11.31
C TRP A 43 -2.48 1.98 -10.25
N GLN A 44 -2.98 2.20 -9.03
CA GLN A 44 -3.01 1.16 -7.99
C GLN A 44 -3.77 -0.09 -8.48
N ALA A 45 -4.96 0.09 -9.07
CA ALA A 45 -5.72 -1.00 -9.66
C ALA A 45 -4.98 -1.65 -10.84
N SER A 46 -4.33 -0.87 -11.70
CA SER A 46 -3.55 -1.41 -12.82
C SER A 46 -2.34 -2.25 -12.36
N LEU A 47 -1.56 -1.75 -11.40
CA LEU A 47 -0.40 -2.43 -10.82
C LEU A 47 -0.78 -3.76 -10.16
N SER A 48 -1.97 -3.84 -9.57
CA SER A 48 -2.46 -5.09 -8.96
C SER A 48 -2.62 -6.20 -9.99
N LYS A 49 -3.02 -5.88 -11.23
CA LYS A 49 -3.14 -6.85 -12.34
C LYS A 49 -1.78 -7.37 -12.79
N THR A 50 -0.75 -6.53 -12.68
CA THR A 50 0.63 -6.89 -13.03
C THR A 50 1.20 -7.98 -12.11
N LEU A 51 0.62 -8.22 -10.92
CA LEU A 51 1.03 -9.33 -10.04
C LEU A 51 0.91 -10.69 -10.74
N ARG A 52 0.02 -10.84 -11.73
CA ARG A 52 -0.13 -12.08 -12.52
C ARG A 52 1.12 -12.45 -13.30
N LEU A 53 1.94 -11.47 -13.70
CA LEU A 53 3.19 -11.73 -14.43
C LEU A 53 4.21 -12.49 -13.57
N TRP A 54 4.07 -12.41 -12.25
CA TRP A 54 5.02 -12.98 -11.29
C TRP A 54 4.60 -14.38 -10.82
N LEU A 55 3.50 -14.92 -11.34
CA LEU A 55 3.05 -16.28 -11.03
C LEU A 55 3.76 -17.25 -11.97
N ARG A 56 4.77 -17.96 -11.45
CA ARG A 56 5.53 -18.98 -12.16
C ARG A 56 5.38 -20.34 -11.49
N GLU A 57 5.50 -21.39 -12.29
CA GLU A 57 5.57 -22.77 -11.82
C GLU A 57 6.86 -23.42 -12.35
N PRO A 58 7.78 -23.87 -11.48
CA PRO A 58 7.76 -23.68 -10.01
C PRO A 58 7.90 -22.19 -9.63
N SER A 59 7.44 -21.82 -8.43
CA SER A 59 7.51 -20.42 -7.94
C SER A 59 8.93 -19.85 -7.92
N THR A 60 9.95 -20.71 -7.82
CA THR A 60 11.37 -20.35 -7.87
C THR A 60 11.91 -20.09 -9.27
N ALA A 61 11.09 -20.16 -10.32
CA ALA A 61 11.52 -19.98 -11.70
C ALA A 61 11.69 -18.50 -12.13
N LEU A 62 11.39 -17.53 -11.25
CA LEU A 62 11.66 -16.12 -11.52
C LEU A 62 13.16 -15.85 -11.52
N SER A 63 13.65 -15.18 -12.55
CA SER A 63 15.00 -14.61 -12.57
C SER A 63 15.14 -13.46 -11.57
N ASP A 64 16.38 -13.10 -11.21
CA ASP A 64 16.66 -11.96 -10.33
C ASP A 64 16.06 -10.66 -10.85
N GLY A 65 16.14 -10.42 -12.16
CA GLY A 65 15.54 -9.24 -12.80
C GLY A 65 14.02 -9.21 -12.66
N GLU A 66 13.35 -10.35 -12.79
CA GLU A 66 11.90 -10.47 -12.56
C GLU A 66 11.55 -10.28 -11.09
N LEU A 67 12.33 -10.84 -10.15
CA LEU A 67 12.13 -10.67 -8.72
C LEU A 67 12.27 -9.20 -8.28
N ILE A 68 13.27 -8.49 -8.82
CA ILE A 68 13.46 -7.05 -8.60
C ILE A 68 12.20 -6.27 -8.98
N LEU A 69 11.66 -6.53 -10.19
CA LEU A 69 10.45 -5.88 -10.67
C LEU A 69 9.22 -6.28 -9.86
N ALA A 70 9.14 -7.55 -9.46
CA ALA A 70 8.03 -8.06 -8.67
C ALA A 70 7.96 -7.45 -7.27
N TRP A 71 9.09 -7.35 -6.57
CA TRP A 71 9.19 -6.66 -5.28
C TRP A 71 8.89 -5.16 -5.41
N SER A 72 9.35 -4.52 -6.48
CA SER A 72 9.02 -3.12 -6.77
C SER A 72 7.51 -2.92 -7.00
N ASN A 73 6.86 -3.84 -7.73
CA ASN A 73 5.40 -3.82 -7.92
C ASN A 73 4.66 -3.96 -6.59
N LEU A 74 4.99 -4.98 -5.78
CA LEU A 74 4.35 -5.20 -4.49
C LEU A 74 4.60 -4.03 -3.51
N GLY A 75 5.81 -3.48 -3.51
CA GLY A 75 6.14 -2.30 -2.69
C GLY A 75 5.34 -1.06 -3.08
N SER A 76 5.08 -0.86 -4.37
CA SER A 76 4.25 0.23 -4.86
C SER A 76 2.79 0.06 -4.42
N LEU A 77 2.27 -1.16 -4.47
CA LEU A 77 0.92 -1.50 -3.99
C LEU A 77 0.77 -1.29 -2.48
N LEU A 78 1.77 -1.68 -1.69
CA LEU A 78 1.80 -1.41 -0.25
C LEU A 78 1.82 0.09 0.04
N GLU A 79 2.72 0.84 -0.62
CA GLU A 79 2.82 2.28 -0.45
C GLU A 79 1.49 2.97 -0.79
N GLY A 80 0.86 2.61 -1.92
CA GLY A 80 -0.45 3.14 -2.32
C GLY A 80 -1.56 2.83 -1.33
N THR A 81 -1.55 1.65 -0.71
CA THR A 81 -2.54 1.27 0.31
C THR A 81 -2.38 2.10 1.59
N LEU A 82 -1.14 2.33 2.04
CA LEU A 82 -0.88 3.20 3.20
C LEU A 82 -1.24 4.66 2.91
N LYS A 83 -0.94 5.15 1.69
CA LYS A 83 -1.34 6.48 1.23
C LYS A 83 -2.85 6.65 1.23
N LEU A 84 -3.59 5.65 0.74
CA LEU A 84 -5.05 5.67 0.76
C LEU A 84 -5.57 5.79 2.19
N LEU A 85 -5.12 4.92 3.10
CA LEU A 85 -5.52 4.94 4.51
C LEU A 85 -5.34 6.33 5.13
N LEU A 86 -4.13 6.91 5.01
CA LEU A 86 -3.83 8.21 5.60
C LEU A 86 -4.52 9.38 4.89
N SER A 87 -4.85 9.24 3.60
CA SER A 87 -5.59 10.27 2.85
C SER A 87 -7.07 10.29 3.20
N VAL A 88 -7.66 9.13 3.50
CA VAL A 88 -9.04 9.05 3.99
C VAL A 88 -9.16 9.69 5.37
N PHE A 89 -8.21 9.41 6.27
CA PHE A 89 -8.11 10.02 7.60
C PHE A 89 -7.22 11.28 7.60
N TYR A 90 -7.22 12.06 6.51
CA TYR A 90 -6.25 13.14 6.32
C TYR A 90 -6.32 14.22 7.41
N MET A 91 -7.50 14.50 7.97
CA MET A 91 -7.67 15.50 9.02
C MET A 91 -6.97 15.08 10.32
N ASP A 92 -7.08 13.80 10.69
CA ASP A 92 -6.39 13.25 11.87
C ASP A 92 -4.89 13.17 11.61
N TYR A 93 -4.50 12.67 10.44
CA TYR A 93 -3.11 12.59 10.00
C TYR A 93 -2.39 13.95 10.09
N LYS A 94 -2.99 15.03 9.54
CA LYS A 94 -2.34 16.35 9.50
C LYS A 94 -2.29 17.05 10.87
N ALA A 95 -3.10 16.61 11.84
CA ALA A 95 -3.15 17.18 13.17
C ALA A 95 -2.01 16.66 14.07
N ASP A 96 -1.49 15.46 13.81
CA ASP A 96 -0.41 14.88 14.60
C ASP A 96 0.98 15.36 14.17
N LEU A 97 1.28 16.61 14.51
CA LEU A 97 2.54 17.25 14.12
C LEU A 97 3.77 16.57 14.73
N ASP A 98 3.64 15.91 15.87
CA ASP A 98 4.78 15.31 16.57
C ASP A 98 5.23 14.04 15.87
N VAL A 99 4.28 13.16 15.51
CA VAL A 99 4.58 11.96 14.72
C VAL A 99 5.03 12.35 13.31
N LEU A 100 4.43 13.38 12.70
CA LEU A 100 4.85 13.85 11.38
C LEU A 100 6.28 14.37 11.35
N LYS A 101 6.73 15.11 12.37
CA LYS A 101 8.13 15.55 12.47
C LYS A 101 9.07 14.35 12.63
N LYS A 102 8.70 13.38 13.48
CA LYS A 102 9.48 12.14 13.67
C LYS A 102 9.59 11.32 12.39
N ALA A 103 8.52 11.27 11.59
CA ALA A 103 8.47 10.57 10.31
C ALA A 103 9.16 11.32 9.16
N ASN A 104 9.72 12.52 9.41
CA ASN A 104 10.23 13.42 8.37
C ASN A 104 9.15 13.77 7.31
N ALA A 105 7.90 13.90 7.77
CA ALA A 105 6.71 14.20 6.98
C ALA A 105 6.20 15.64 7.19
N PHE A 106 7.06 16.56 7.67
CA PHE A 106 6.71 17.94 8.01
C PHE A 106 7.69 18.95 7.40
N ASP A 107 7.16 19.96 6.70
CA ASP A 107 7.92 21.08 6.18
C ASP A 107 8.10 22.16 7.27
N HIS A 108 9.28 22.21 7.88
CA HIS A 108 9.62 23.20 8.91
C HIS A 108 9.64 24.64 8.40
N LYS A 109 9.87 24.88 7.10
CA LYS A 109 9.89 26.23 6.55
C LYS A 109 8.47 26.74 6.32
N LYS A 110 7.59 25.88 5.82
CA LYS A 110 6.18 26.21 5.54
C LYS A 110 5.25 25.96 6.72
N GLN A 111 5.77 25.40 7.82
CA GLN A 111 5.01 24.98 9.00
C GLN A 111 3.80 24.12 8.62
N LYS A 112 4.02 23.13 7.75
CA LYS A 112 2.93 22.35 7.15
C LYS A 112 3.30 20.88 6.98
N ALA A 113 2.34 20.00 7.27
CA ALA A 113 2.44 18.58 6.97
C ALA A 113 2.54 18.32 5.45
N PHE A 114 3.37 17.36 5.04
CA PHE A 114 3.32 16.83 3.69
C PHE A 114 2.05 16.00 3.49
N SER A 115 1.47 16.09 2.31
CA SER A 115 0.34 15.23 1.91
C SER A 115 0.81 13.76 1.83
N PRO A 116 -0.02 12.78 2.25
CA PRO A 116 0.31 11.37 2.12
C PRO A 116 0.71 10.97 0.69
N ASP A 117 0.03 11.50 -0.33
CA ASP A 117 0.29 11.22 -1.75
C ASP A 117 1.73 11.54 -2.17
N GLY A 118 2.33 12.58 -1.58
CA GLY A 118 3.70 13.02 -1.85
C GLY A 118 4.79 12.31 -1.03
N LEU A 119 4.42 11.44 -0.10
CA LEU A 119 5.38 10.71 0.74
C LEU A 119 5.89 9.45 0.05
N THR A 120 7.09 9.02 0.43
CA THR A 120 7.61 7.68 0.10
C THR A 120 7.23 6.68 1.21
N LEU A 121 7.46 5.39 0.98
CA LEU A 121 7.14 4.33 1.94
C LEU A 121 7.72 4.55 3.35
N GLN A 122 8.92 5.11 3.49
CA GLN A 122 9.59 5.22 4.79
C GLN A 122 8.84 6.15 5.78
N PRO A 123 8.49 7.41 5.44
CA PRO A 123 7.65 8.25 6.29
C PRO A 123 6.30 7.61 6.62
N LEU A 124 5.64 6.99 5.62
CA LEU A 124 4.35 6.33 5.80
C LEU A 124 4.44 5.20 6.84
N LYS A 125 5.47 4.34 6.70
CA LYS A 125 5.76 3.25 7.62
C LYS A 125 5.96 3.74 9.06
N ILE A 126 6.73 4.81 9.26
CA ILE A 126 6.96 5.35 10.61
C ILE A 126 5.60 5.79 11.19
N PHE A 127 4.84 6.58 10.44
CA PHE A 127 3.55 7.08 10.91
C PHE A 127 2.59 5.95 11.29
N VAL A 128 2.37 4.97 10.40
CA VAL A 128 1.44 3.86 10.67
C VAL A 128 1.90 2.97 11.81
N LYS A 129 3.21 2.85 12.05
CA LYS A 129 3.78 2.06 13.15
C LYS A 129 3.61 2.73 14.51
N GLU A 130 3.81 4.04 14.59
CA GLU A 130 3.64 4.81 15.84
C GLU A 130 2.20 4.75 16.38
N HIS A 131 1.23 4.58 15.48
CA HIS A 131 -0.19 4.46 15.81
C HIS A 131 -0.74 3.02 15.73
N ASP A 132 0.13 2.02 15.52
CA ASP A 132 -0.24 0.61 15.30
C ASP A 132 -1.40 0.39 14.30
N LEU A 133 -1.42 1.17 13.21
CA LEU A 133 -2.53 1.16 12.26
C LEU A 133 -2.58 -0.11 11.40
N ILE A 134 -1.52 -0.89 11.35
CA ILE A 134 -1.46 -2.08 10.49
C ILE A 134 -1.13 -3.36 11.27
N GLY A 135 -1.00 -3.27 12.59
CA GLY A 135 -0.64 -4.38 13.47
C GLY A 135 0.79 -4.89 13.25
N ALA A 136 1.22 -5.81 14.11
CA ALA A 136 2.54 -6.43 14.03
C ALA A 136 2.81 -7.10 12.66
N ASP A 137 1.86 -7.88 12.14
CA ASP A 137 2.01 -8.58 10.86
C ASP A 137 2.15 -7.59 9.69
N GLY A 138 1.36 -6.51 9.69
CA GLY A 138 1.41 -5.49 8.65
C GLY A 138 2.74 -4.74 8.68
N ASN A 139 3.22 -4.39 9.89
CA ASN A 139 4.53 -3.77 10.08
C ASN A 139 5.66 -4.69 9.57
N ALA A 140 5.63 -5.98 9.91
CA ALA A 140 6.61 -6.95 9.45
C ALA A 140 6.60 -7.13 7.92
N LEU A 141 5.41 -7.15 7.31
CA LEU A 141 5.26 -7.20 5.86
C LEU A 141 5.86 -5.96 5.17
N VAL A 142 5.57 -4.77 5.69
CA VAL A 142 6.12 -3.51 5.13
C VAL A 142 7.64 -3.49 5.27
N ASP A 143 8.18 -3.96 6.40
CA ASP A 143 9.63 -4.09 6.63
C ASP A 143 10.28 -5.01 5.61
N LEU A 144 9.72 -6.22 5.42
CA LEU A 144 10.19 -7.19 4.44
C LEU A 144 10.22 -6.62 3.02
N VAL A 145 9.09 -6.08 2.55
CA VAL A 145 8.99 -5.59 1.17
C VAL A 145 9.89 -4.38 0.94
N GLN A 146 10.01 -3.50 1.93
CA GLN A 146 10.94 -2.38 1.86
C GLN A 146 12.39 -2.85 1.77
N GLU A 147 12.79 -3.86 2.56
CA GLU A 147 14.13 -4.42 2.50
C GLU A 147 14.44 -5.04 1.13
N ARG A 148 13.51 -5.84 0.59
CA ARG A 148 13.66 -6.47 -0.72
C ARG A 148 13.74 -5.44 -1.85
N ARG A 149 12.92 -4.38 -1.81
CA ARG A 149 13.01 -3.25 -2.75
C ARG A 149 14.33 -2.48 -2.64
N ASN A 150 14.87 -2.30 -1.42
CA ASN A 150 16.12 -1.58 -1.23
C ASN A 150 17.37 -2.40 -1.58
N THR A 151 17.22 -3.71 -1.75
CA THR A 151 18.29 -4.64 -2.17
C THR A 151 18.63 -4.52 -3.66
N ILE A 152 17.82 -3.80 -4.44
CA ILE A 152 18.00 -3.53 -5.88
C ILE A 152 19.28 -2.73 -6.18
N HIS A 153 19.95 -2.17 -5.17
CA HIS A 153 21.28 -1.57 -5.33
C HIS A 153 22.35 -2.67 -5.51
N ALA A 154 22.63 -3.02 -6.78
CA ALA A 154 23.54 -4.09 -7.24
C ALA A 154 24.96 -4.16 -6.64
N PHE A 155 25.36 -3.19 -5.80
CA PHE A 155 26.66 -3.12 -5.16
C PHE A 155 26.65 -3.55 -3.67
N LYS A 156 25.49 -3.95 -3.13
CA LYS A 156 25.39 -4.53 -1.78
C LYS A 156 24.86 -5.96 -1.87
N ASP A 157 25.63 -6.91 -1.35
CA ASP A 157 25.28 -8.32 -1.25
C ASP A 157 24.19 -8.51 -0.18
N LYS A 158 22.93 -8.39 -0.60
CA LYS A 158 21.75 -8.66 0.23
C LYS A 158 20.85 -9.67 -0.49
N PRO A 159 20.19 -10.56 0.25
CA PRO A 159 19.32 -11.56 -0.37
C PRO A 159 18.08 -10.90 -0.98
N LEU A 160 17.89 -11.13 -2.28
CA LEU A 160 16.71 -10.70 -3.05
C LEU A 160 15.46 -11.55 -2.73
N GLY A 161 15.62 -12.67 -2.03
CA GLY A 161 14.56 -13.65 -1.79
C GLY A 161 14.31 -14.52 -3.02
N ASP A 162 13.18 -15.21 -3.02
CA ASP A 162 12.71 -16.04 -4.14
C ASP A 162 11.22 -15.81 -4.42
N GLY A 163 10.70 -16.48 -5.45
CA GLY A 163 9.28 -16.35 -5.78
C GLY A 163 8.34 -16.97 -4.75
N ALA A 164 8.79 -17.93 -3.92
CA ALA A 164 7.97 -18.48 -2.86
C ALA A 164 7.76 -17.45 -1.73
N GLU A 165 8.82 -16.74 -1.32
CA GLU A 165 8.75 -15.63 -0.37
C GLU A 165 7.88 -14.49 -0.91
N LEU A 166 8.02 -14.16 -2.19
CA LEU A 166 7.17 -13.17 -2.85
C LEU A 166 5.68 -13.57 -2.79
N GLN A 167 5.34 -14.82 -3.08
CA GLN A 167 3.96 -15.30 -3.01
C GLN A 167 3.40 -15.27 -1.57
N LEU A 168 4.23 -15.55 -0.56
CA LEU A 168 3.85 -15.36 0.85
C LEU A 168 3.59 -13.88 1.16
N ALA A 169 4.43 -12.98 0.67
CA ALA A 169 4.24 -11.54 0.84
C ALA A 169 2.96 -11.04 0.14
N MET A 170 2.61 -11.57 -1.04
CA MET A 170 1.33 -11.28 -1.71
C MET A 170 0.13 -11.71 -0.87
N ARG A 171 0.20 -12.87 -0.19
CA ARG A 171 -0.84 -13.32 0.75
C ARG A 171 -0.95 -12.38 1.94
N GLY A 172 0.19 -11.97 2.51
CA GLY A 172 0.24 -10.97 3.57
C GLY A 172 -0.37 -9.64 3.13
N TYR A 173 -0.09 -9.20 1.90
CA TYR A 173 -0.65 -7.98 1.35
C TYR A 173 -2.17 -8.05 1.21
N LEU A 174 -2.73 -9.18 0.77
CA LEU A 174 -4.19 -9.35 0.74
C LEU A 174 -4.82 -9.20 2.14
N VAL A 175 -4.20 -9.78 3.16
CA VAL A 175 -4.66 -9.65 4.55
C VAL A 175 -4.61 -8.20 5.00
N LEU A 176 -3.50 -7.50 4.74
CA LEU A 176 -3.37 -6.08 5.06
C LEU A 176 -4.41 -5.22 4.34
N LEU A 177 -4.60 -5.46 3.03
CA LEU A 177 -5.55 -4.73 2.21
C LEU A 177 -6.99 -4.87 2.73
N ARG A 178 -7.39 -6.07 3.16
CA ARG A 178 -8.69 -6.30 3.83
C ARG A 178 -8.81 -5.51 5.11
N ARG A 179 -7.81 -5.60 6.01
CA ARG A 179 -7.80 -4.86 7.28
C ARG A 179 -7.89 -3.36 7.07
N VAL A 180 -7.21 -2.83 6.04
CA VAL A 180 -7.33 -1.41 5.68
C VAL A 180 -8.73 -1.11 5.19
N ASN A 181 -9.24 -1.85 4.20
CA ASN A 181 -10.59 -1.68 3.66
C ASN A 181 -11.66 -1.70 4.76
N GLU A 182 -11.64 -2.68 5.67
CA GLU A 182 -12.60 -2.80 6.78
C GLU A 182 -12.61 -1.59 7.74
N ARG A 183 -11.53 -0.81 7.78
CA ARG A 183 -11.43 0.39 8.63
C ARG A 183 -11.84 1.67 7.93
N LEU A 184 -11.95 1.66 6.60
CA LEU A 184 -12.32 2.86 5.86
C LEU A 184 -13.81 3.18 6.08
N PRO A 185 -14.16 4.47 6.22
CA PRO A 185 -15.54 4.87 6.50
C PRO A 185 -16.36 4.78 5.21
N TYR A 186 -17.14 3.72 5.08
CA TYR A 186 -18.18 3.60 4.04
C TYR A 186 -19.55 4.02 4.61
N PRO A 187 -20.45 4.53 3.76
CA PRO A 187 -21.81 4.88 4.18
C PRO A 187 -22.59 3.68 4.72
N ASP A 188 -22.39 2.53 4.11
CA ASP A 188 -22.94 1.24 4.52
C ASP A 188 -22.11 0.08 3.91
N ASN A 189 -22.54 -1.15 4.21
CA ASN A 189 -21.89 -2.38 3.74
C ASN A 189 -22.06 -2.68 2.24
N VAL A 190 -22.90 -1.94 1.52
CA VAL A 190 -23.13 -2.07 0.07
C VAL A 190 -22.02 -1.35 -0.71
N TYR A 191 -21.56 -0.22 -0.19
CA TYR A 191 -20.48 0.57 -0.82
C TYR A 191 -19.08 0.04 -0.53
N ALA A 192 -18.90 -0.67 0.59
CA ALA A 192 -17.61 -1.28 0.94
C ALA A 192 -17.18 -2.30 -0.13
N PRO A 193 -16.03 -2.11 -0.80
CA PRO A 193 -15.50 -3.06 -1.78
C PRO A 193 -15.36 -4.48 -1.21
N ARG A 194 -15.75 -5.47 -2.00
CA ARG A 194 -15.64 -6.90 -1.67
C ARG A 194 -14.82 -7.64 -2.72
N GLU A 195 -14.10 -8.65 -2.27
CA GLU A 195 -13.28 -9.54 -3.13
C GLU A 195 -13.96 -10.87 -3.50
N ILE A 196 -15.09 -11.19 -2.86
CA ILE A 196 -15.89 -12.40 -3.10
C ILE A 196 -17.16 -11.99 -3.81
#